data_AF-A0A6J4E978-F1
#
_entry.id   AF-A0A6J4E978-F1
#
_cell.length_a   1.000
_cell.length_b   1.000
_cell.length_c   1.000
_cell.angle_alpha   90.00
_cell.angle_beta   90.00
_cell.angle_gamma   90.00
#
_symmetry.space_group_name_H-M   'P 1'
#
loop_
_entity.id
_entity.type
_entity.pdbx_description
1 polymer ?
#
loop_
_entity_poly.entity_id
_entity_poly.type
_entity_poly.pdbx_seq_one_letter_code
_entity_poly.pdbx_strand_id
1 'polypeptide(L)'
;MLSTGCIRSHEQQVAMLGSAAGIDPERFPRRYELARARGELKELEKAERERTKQEKRAEEDRALVVELRRLAQSYHNAEVARLLGIDRKRLARLAEEYGICFPDGRTGQLLIKYEVHAEKLKAYLAIGLTKHEARRASGLSFGMFKRVCSRFNIKFPEGR
;
A
#
# COMPACT_ATOMS: atom_id res chain seq x y z
N MET A 1 -1.08 2.29 -58.94
CA MET A 1 -0.63 2.52 -57.55
C MET A 1 -1.67 3.40 -56.86
N LEU A 2 -2.46 2.86 -55.93
CA LEU A 2 -3.44 3.65 -55.19
C LEU A 2 -2.73 4.34 -54.02
N SER A 3 -2.74 5.67 -54.03
CA SER A 3 -2.12 6.52 -53.01
C SER A 3 -2.83 6.34 -51.66
N THR A 4 -2.11 5.83 -50.66
CA THR A 4 -2.61 5.59 -49.28
C THR A 4 -2.54 6.84 -48.38
N GLY A 5 -2.21 8.01 -48.94
CA GLY A 5 -1.89 9.22 -48.19
C GLY A 5 -3.06 9.96 -47.51
N CYS A 6 -4.29 9.46 -47.52
CA CYS A 6 -5.46 10.21 -47.05
C CYS A 6 -6.40 9.48 -46.06
N ILE A 7 -5.98 8.35 -45.48
CA ILE A 7 -6.79 7.65 -44.47
C ILE A 7 -6.50 8.27 -43.10
N ARG A 8 -7.45 9.08 -42.59
CA ARG A 8 -7.27 9.85 -41.33
C ARG A 8 -8.00 9.24 -40.14
N SER A 9 -8.84 8.21 -40.35
CA SER A 9 -9.54 7.50 -39.29
C SER A 9 -9.77 6.02 -39.64
N HIS A 10 -10.00 5.20 -38.61
CA HIS A 10 -10.34 3.78 -38.75
C HIS A 10 -11.61 3.59 -39.60
N GLU A 11 -12.60 4.47 -39.45
CA GLU A 11 -13.86 4.44 -40.20
C GLU A 11 -13.65 4.69 -41.70
N GLN A 12 -12.78 5.65 -42.07
CA GLN A 12 -12.43 5.89 -43.47
C GLN A 12 -11.70 4.70 -44.10
N GLN A 13 -10.87 3.99 -43.32
CA GLN A 13 -10.19 2.79 -43.78
C GLN A 13 -11.18 1.67 -44.10
N VAL A 14 -12.19 1.48 -43.24
CA VAL A 14 -13.26 0.47 -43.41
C VAL A 14 -14.14 0.77 -44.62
N ALA A 15 -14.49 2.05 -44.82
CA ALA A 15 -15.29 2.48 -45.97
C ALA A 15 -14.54 2.34 -47.31
N MET A 16 -13.23 2.61 -47.33
CA MET A 16 -12.42 2.64 -48.55
C MET A 16 -11.99 1.25 -49.04
N LEU A 17 -11.73 0.30 -48.12
CA LEU A 17 -11.25 -1.04 -48.48
C LEU A 17 -12.37 -2.08 -48.61
N GLY A 18 -13.62 -1.72 -48.29
CA GLY A 18 -14.68 -2.69 -48.04
C GLY A 18 -14.39 -3.48 -46.76
N SER A 19 -15.43 -3.93 -46.05
CA SER A 19 -15.34 -4.38 -44.66
C SER A 19 -14.22 -5.41 -44.40
N ALA A 20 -13.05 -4.93 -43.97
CA ALA A 20 -12.18 -5.67 -43.06
C ALA A 20 -12.85 -5.84 -41.67
N ALA A 21 -13.99 -5.17 -41.47
CA ALA A 21 -14.86 -5.25 -40.31
C ALA A 21 -15.86 -6.42 -40.47
N GLY A 22 -15.49 -7.59 -39.96
CA GLY A 22 -16.41 -8.72 -39.81
C GLY A 22 -16.61 -9.56 -41.08
N ILE A 23 -16.58 -10.89 -40.91
CA ILE A 23 -17.00 -11.80 -41.97
C ILE A 23 -18.52 -11.77 -41.99
N ASP A 24 -19.10 -11.43 -43.15
CA ASP A 24 -20.56 -11.44 -43.35
C ASP A 24 -21.10 -12.89 -43.16
N PRO A 25 -22.00 -13.12 -42.18
CA PRO A 25 -22.50 -14.44 -41.86
C PRO A 25 -23.42 -15.04 -42.94
N GLU A 26 -24.14 -14.21 -43.71
CA GLU A 26 -25.04 -14.69 -44.77
C GLU A 26 -24.25 -14.98 -46.04
N ARG A 27 -23.27 -14.14 -46.36
CA ARG A 27 -22.45 -14.29 -47.56
C ARG A 27 -21.35 -15.35 -47.42
N PHE A 28 -20.83 -15.55 -46.21
CA PHE A 28 -19.72 -16.48 -45.94
C PHE A 28 -19.91 -17.29 -44.64
N PRO A 29 -20.97 -18.11 -44.53
CA PRO A 29 -21.37 -18.77 -43.28
C PRO A 29 -20.25 -19.62 -42.67
N ARG A 30 -19.58 -20.46 -43.47
CA ARG A 30 -18.46 -21.31 -43.01
C ARG A 30 -17.27 -20.52 -42.45
N ARG A 31 -16.94 -19.38 -43.06
CA ARG A 31 -15.80 -18.54 -42.61
C ARG A 31 -16.15 -17.79 -41.32
N TYR A 32 -17.41 -17.38 -41.19
CA TYR A 32 -17.91 -16.71 -40.00
C TYR A 32 -17.96 -17.65 -38.80
N GLU A 33 -18.45 -18.89 -38.97
CA GLU A 33 -18.44 -19.93 -37.93
C GLU A 33 -17.01 -20.25 -37.46
N LEU A 34 -16.07 -20.43 -38.38
CA LEU A 34 -14.66 -20.67 -38.04
C LEU A 34 -14.03 -19.50 -37.28
N ALA A 35 -14.36 -18.26 -37.65
CA ALA A 35 -13.86 -17.08 -36.95
C ALA A 35 -14.47 -16.93 -35.55
N ARG A 36 -15.76 -17.25 -35.39
CA ARG A 36 -16.44 -17.29 -34.08
C ARG A 36 -15.80 -18.35 -33.18
N ALA A 37 -15.66 -19.58 -33.65
CA ALA A 37 -15.04 -20.67 -32.90
C ALA A 37 -13.60 -20.34 -32.48
N ARG A 38 -12.82 -19.68 -33.35
CA ARG A 38 -11.48 -19.18 -33.01
C ARG A 38 -11.51 -18.06 -31.96
N GLY A 39 -12.53 -17.19 -32.01
CA GLY A 39 -12.74 -16.16 -31.00
C GLY A 39 -13.05 -16.77 -29.63
N GLU A 40 -13.97 -17.72 -29.59
CA GLU A 40 -14.32 -18.46 -28.37
C GLU A 40 -13.11 -19.20 -27.78
N LEU A 41 -12.31 -19.88 -28.60
CA LEU A 41 -11.07 -20.52 -28.17
C LEU A 41 -10.09 -19.51 -27.53
N LYS A 42 -9.93 -18.34 -28.13
CA LYS A 42 -9.06 -17.28 -27.58
C LYS A 42 -9.57 -16.74 -26.25
N GLU A 43 -10.88 -16.60 -26.08
CA GLU A 43 -11.46 -16.14 -24.80
C GLU A 43 -11.29 -17.21 -23.72
N LEU A 44 -11.44 -18.50 -24.05
CA LEU A 44 -11.15 -19.61 -23.13
C LEU A 44 -9.67 -19.63 -22.73
N GLU A 45 -8.74 -19.51 -23.68
CA GLU A 45 -7.30 -19.44 -23.40
C GLU A 45 -6.96 -18.22 -22.51
N LYS A 46 -7.57 -17.06 -22.75
CA LYS A 46 -7.38 -15.88 -21.89
C LYS A 46 -7.89 -16.14 -20.48
N ALA A 47 -9.08 -16.72 -20.34
CA ALA A 47 -9.66 -17.03 -19.04
C ALA A 47 -8.79 -18.03 -18.25
N GLU A 48 -8.25 -19.05 -18.92
CA GLU A 48 -7.34 -20.01 -18.32
C GLU A 48 -6.01 -19.37 -17.88
N ARG A 49 -5.45 -18.48 -18.71
CA ARG A 49 -4.25 -17.69 -18.35
C ARG A 49 -4.48 -16.78 -17.15
N GLU A 50 -5.66 -16.18 -17.04
CA GLU A 50 -5.98 -15.34 -15.88
C GLU A 50 -6.20 -16.18 -14.62
N ARG A 51 -6.86 -17.34 -14.71
CA ARG A 51 -7.00 -18.29 -13.59
C ARG A 51 -5.64 -18.78 -13.09
N THR A 52 -4.78 -19.24 -13.98
CA THR A 52 -3.44 -19.72 -13.62
C THR A 52 -2.57 -18.61 -13.00
N LYS A 53 -2.68 -17.36 -13.46
CA LYS A 53 -2.02 -16.22 -12.80
C LYS A 53 -2.58 -15.95 -11.41
N GLN A 54 -3.89 -16.06 -11.22
CA GLN A 54 -4.53 -15.86 -9.91
C GLN A 54 -4.11 -16.95 -8.92
N GLU A 55 -4.07 -18.21 -9.35
CA GLU A 55 -3.63 -19.33 -8.52
C GLU A 55 -2.18 -19.16 -8.06
N LYS A 56 -1.26 -18.81 -8.98
CA LYS A 56 0.14 -18.53 -8.63
C LYS A 56 0.27 -17.41 -7.60
N ARG A 57 -0.48 -16.31 -7.78
CA ARG A 57 -0.49 -15.20 -6.82
C ARG A 57 -1.03 -15.65 -5.46
N ALA A 58 -2.07 -16.48 -5.44
CA ALA A 58 -2.62 -16.99 -4.19
C ALA A 58 -1.64 -17.90 -3.44
N GLU A 59 -0.86 -18.72 -4.15
CA GLU A 59 0.21 -19.53 -3.54
C GLU A 59 1.33 -18.66 -2.96
N GLU A 60 1.81 -17.66 -3.71
CA GLU A 60 2.81 -16.70 -3.24
C GLU A 60 2.32 -15.92 -2.01
N ASP A 61 1.05 -15.47 -2.04
CA ASP A 61 0.45 -14.73 -0.93
C ASP A 61 0.28 -15.62 0.30
N ARG A 62 -0.05 -16.92 0.16
CA ARG A 62 -0.12 -17.87 1.29
C ARG A 62 1.23 -18.02 2.00
N ALA A 63 2.32 -18.15 1.24
CA ALA A 63 3.66 -18.25 1.82
C ALA A 63 4.04 -16.97 2.59
N LEU A 64 3.76 -15.81 1.97
CA LEU A 64 3.98 -14.50 2.59
C LEU A 64 3.17 -14.31 3.87
N VAL A 65 1.92 -14.76 3.90
CA VAL A 65 1.02 -14.61 5.06
C VAL A 65 1.57 -15.31 6.31
N VAL A 66 2.25 -16.46 6.17
CA VAL A 66 2.86 -17.16 7.30
C VAL A 66 3.95 -16.30 7.95
N GLU A 67 4.84 -15.72 7.16
CA GLU A 67 5.87 -14.81 7.69
C GLU A 67 5.27 -13.52 8.24
N LEU A 68 4.25 -12.99 7.57
CA LEU A 68 3.57 -11.76 7.95
C LEU A 68 2.87 -11.92 9.31
N ARG A 69 2.27 -13.09 9.59
CA ARG A 69 1.72 -13.42 10.92
C ARG A 69 2.80 -13.48 12.00
N ARG A 70 3.96 -14.06 11.70
CA ARG A 70 5.08 -14.10 12.63
C ARG A 70 5.60 -12.71 12.95
N LEU A 71 5.81 -11.88 11.93
CA LEU A 71 6.35 -10.53 12.08
C LEU A 71 5.36 -9.55 12.72
N ALA A 72 4.06 -9.72 12.45
CA ALA A 72 3.00 -8.87 13.01
C ALA A 72 2.92 -8.94 14.54
N GLN A 73 3.47 -9.97 15.20
CA GLN A 73 3.50 -10.06 16.66
C GLN A 73 4.45 -9.05 17.30
N SER A 74 5.51 -8.67 16.59
CA SER A 74 6.63 -7.92 17.18
C SER A 74 6.89 -6.59 16.50
N TYR A 75 6.54 -6.47 15.21
CA TYR A 75 6.87 -5.32 14.39
C TYR A 75 5.63 -4.59 13.90
N HIS A 76 5.74 -3.27 13.78
CA HIS A 76 4.64 -2.48 13.24
C HIS A 76 4.59 -2.61 11.70
N ASN A 77 3.45 -2.31 11.09
CA ASN A 77 3.21 -2.35 9.63
C ASN A 77 4.41 -1.88 8.77
N ALA A 78 4.92 -0.67 9.02
CA ALA A 78 5.97 -0.09 8.18
C ALA A 78 7.38 -0.70 8.37
N GLU A 79 7.61 -1.49 9.42
CA GLU A 79 8.81 -2.30 9.61
C GLU A 79 8.64 -3.63 8.90
N VAL A 80 7.47 -4.27 9.07
CA VAL A 80 7.14 -5.52 8.37
C VAL A 80 7.21 -5.35 6.85
N ALA A 81 6.66 -4.26 6.31
CA ALA A 81 6.74 -3.96 4.88
C ALA A 81 8.19 -3.81 4.38
N ARG A 82 9.08 -3.23 5.20
CA ARG A 82 10.51 -3.09 4.87
C ARG A 82 11.25 -4.43 4.94
N LEU A 83 10.97 -5.25 5.95
CA LEU A 83 11.61 -6.55 6.14
C LEU A 83 11.23 -7.53 5.04
N LEU A 84 9.95 -7.55 4.64
CA LEU A 84 9.44 -8.42 3.58
C LEU A 84 9.66 -7.87 2.17
N GLY A 85 10.16 -6.63 2.03
CA GLY A 85 10.39 -6.01 0.72
C GLY A 85 9.11 -5.79 -0.10
N ILE A 86 7.95 -5.67 0.55
CA ILE A 86 6.66 -5.51 -0.12
C ILE A 86 6.09 -4.09 0.03
N ASP A 87 5.30 -3.67 -0.95
CA ASP A 87 4.60 -2.39 -0.88
C ASP A 87 3.59 -2.37 0.27
N ARG A 88 3.44 -1.20 0.91
CA ARG A 88 2.54 -1.00 2.05
C ARG A 88 1.08 -1.21 1.69
N LYS A 89 0.67 -0.89 0.45
CA LYS A 89 -0.71 -1.14 -0.01
C LYS A 89 -0.98 -2.65 -0.14
N ARG A 90 0.00 -3.41 -0.67
CA ARG A 90 -0.10 -4.87 -0.75
C ARG A 90 -0.19 -5.49 0.65
N LEU A 91 0.68 -5.05 1.58
CA LEU A 91 0.64 -5.49 2.97
C LEU A 91 -0.70 -5.15 3.63
N ALA A 92 -1.25 -3.95 3.43
CA ALA A 92 -2.53 -3.55 4.00
C ALA A 92 -3.69 -4.44 3.49
N ARG A 93 -3.75 -4.70 2.18
CA ARG A 93 -4.74 -5.60 1.58
C ARG A 93 -4.64 -7.02 2.14
N LEU A 94 -3.42 -7.59 2.21
CA LEU A 94 -3.21 -8.92 2.78
C LEU A 94 -3.57 -8.97 4.27
N ALA A 95 -3.27 -7.91 5.02
CA ALA A 95 -3.63 -7.83 6.43
C ALA A 95 -5.15 -7.80 6.63
N GLU A 96 -5.89 -7.09 5.78
CA GLU A 96 -7.35 -7.06 5.79
C GLU A 96 -7.95 -8.43 5.42
N GLU A 97 -7.48 -9.02 4.31
CA GLU A 97 -7.96 -10.30 3.79
C GLU A 97 -7.74 -11.48 4.77
N TYR A 98 -6.61 -11.47 5.49
CA TYR A 98 -6.23 -12.54 6.43
C TYR A 98 -6.44 -12.19 7.90
N GLY A 99 -7.06 -11.04 8.21
CA GLY A 99 -7.38 -10.60 9.56
C GLY A 99 -6.16 -10.35 10.47
N ILE A 100 -5.07 -9.84 9.91
CA ILE A 100 -3.80 -9.63 10.63
C ILE A 100 -3.74 -8.20 11.15
N CYS A 101 -3.60 -8.05 12.46
CA CYS A 101 -3.40 -6.75 13.10
C CYS A 101 -1.92 -6.53 13.43
N PHE A 102 -1.45 -5.29 13.26
CA PHE A 102 -0.10 -4.88 13.65
C PHE A 102 -0.13 -4.02 14.90
N PRO A 103 0.90 -4.11 15.77
CA PRO A 103 1.07 -3.19 16.88
C PRO A 103 1.29 -1.76 16.36
N ASP A 104 0.82 -0.80 17.15
CA ASP A 104 0.75 0.59 16.74
C ASP A 104 2.15 1.25 16.79
N GLY A 105 2.82 1.29 15.64
CA GLY A 105 4.22 1.72 15.52
C GLY A 105 4.49 3.18 15.86
N ARG A 106 3.45 4.03 15.83
CA ARG A 106 3.57 5.43 16.27
C ARG A 106 3.88 5.50 17.76
N THR A 107 3.37 4.57 18.55
CA THR A 107 3.51 4.60 20.00
C THR A 107 4.95 4.31 20.42
N GLY A 108 5.62 3.33 19.80
CA GLY A 108 6.98 2.90 20.16
C GLY A 108 8.07 3.96 19.91
N GLN A 109 8.09 4.58 18.72
CA GLN A 109 9.07 5.64 18.44
C GLN A 109 8.80 6.92 19.21
N LEU A 110 7.53 7.27 19.47
CA LEU A 110 7.21 8.38 20.37
C LEU A 110 7.57 8.06 21.82
N LEU A 111 7.41 6.82 22.26
CA LEU A 111 7.81 6.36 23.61
C LEU A 111 9.31 6.52 23.85
N ILE A 112 10.17 6.03 22.94
CA ILE A 112 11.63 6.18 23.05
C ILE A 112 12.02 7.67 23.12
N LYS A 113 11.38 8.51 22.29
CA LYS A 113 11.60 9.97 22.35
C LYS A 113 11.16 10.56 23.69
N TYR A 114 10.05 10.07 24.25
CA TYR A 114 9.57 10.55 25.54
C TYR A 114 10.46 10.15 26.72
N GLU A 115 11.05 8.96 26.71
CA GLU A 115 11.96 8.49 27.76
C GLU A 115 13.21 9.37 27.84
N VAL A 116 13.86 9.62 26.71
CA VAL A 116 15.05 10.52 26.63
C VAL A 116 14.73 11.92 27.14
N HIS A 117 13.56 12.46 26.76
CA HIS A 117 13.12 13.77 27.25
C HIS A 117 12.74 13.73 28.74
N ALA A 118 12.16 12.64 29.23
CA ALA A 118 11.79 12.49 30.64
C ALA A 118 13.03 12.45 31.54
N GLU A 119 14.10 11.76 31.15
CA GLU A 119 15.37 11.76 31.87
C GLU A 119 15.95 13.17 31.99
N LYS A 120 15.99 13.90 30.87
CA LYS A 120 16.45 15.30 30.84
C LYS A 120 15.60 16.21 31.75
N LEU A 121 14.28 16.02 31.76
CA LEU A 121 13.37 16.78 32.64
C LEU A 121 13.54 16.41 34.12
N LYS A 122 13.75 15.12 34.44
CA LYS A 122 14.06 14.68 35.81
C LYS A 122 15.37 15.31 36.32
N ALA A 123 16.38 15.40 35.46
CA ALA A 123 17.63 16.09 35.79
C ALA A 123 17.39 17.59 36.09
N TYR A 124 16.57 18.28 35.30
CA TYR A 124 16.20 19.66 35.57
C TYR A 124 15.42 19.85 36.87
N LEU A 125 14.54 18.90 37.20
CA LEU A 125 13.83 18.90 38.47
C LEU A 125 14.81 18.73 39.64
N ALA A 126 15.80 17.84 39.51
CA ALA A 126 16.83 17.63 40.53
C ALA A 126 17.72 18.87 40.75
N ILE A 127 17.97 19.65 39.69
CA ILE A 127 18.69 20.93 39.77
C ILE A 127 17.81 22.04 40.36
N GLY A 128 16.50 21.80 40.51
CA GLY A 128 15.56 22.75 41.12
C GLY A 128 14.99 23.79 40.15
N LEU A 129 15.03 23.52 38.84
CA LEU A 129 14.43 24.43 37.85
C LEU A 129 12.91 24.52 38.02
N THR A 130 12.37 25.72 37.79
CA THR A 130 10.93 25.91 37.70
C THR A 130 10.36 25.34 36.41
N LYS A 131 9.05 25.10 36.37
CA LYS A 131 8.33 24.60 35.18
C LYS A 131 8.60 25.43 33.92
N HIS A 132 8.68 26.76 34.04
CA HIS A 132 8.91 27.65 32.90
C HIS A 132 10.35 27.59 32.39
N GLU A 133 11.33 27.53 33.30
CA GLU A 133 12.75 27.41 32.98
C GLU A 133 13.07 26.05 32.36
N ALA A 134 12.58 24.97 32.96
CA ALA A 134 12.77 23.61 32.44
C ALA A 134 12.18 23.47 31.03
N ARG A 135 11.00 24.07 30.76
CA ARG A 135 10.42 24.11 29.41
C ARG A 135 11.32 24.85 28.44
N ARG A 136 11.79 26.04 28.79
CA ARG A 136 12.65 26.88 27.92
C ARG A 136 13.97 26.17 27.61
N ALA A 137 14.61 25.58 28.63
CA ALA A 137 15.87 24.85 28.51
C ALA A 137 15.72 23.52 27.74
N SER A 138 14.56 22.87 27.82
CA SER A 138 14.31 21.61 27.10
C SER A 138 14.17 21.79 25.58
N GLY A 139 13.83 23.00 25.10
CA GLY A 139 13.54 23.26 23.68
C GLY A 139 12.26 22.60 23.17
N LEU A 140 11.45 22.01 24.06
CA LEU A 140 10.23 21.29 23.69
C LEU A 140 9.05 22.25 23.47
N SER A 141 8.19 21.90 22.50
CA SER A 141 6.89 22.55 22.38
C SER A 141 6.04 22.26 23.63
N PHE A 142 5.14 23.19 23.99
CA PHE A 142 4.32 23.08 25.20
C PHE A 142 3.51 21.79 25.26
N GLY A 143 2.91 21.37 24.14
CA GLY A 143 2.14 20.14 24.05
C GLY A 143 2.97 18.87 24.22
N MET A 144 4.25 18.89 23.80
CA MET A 144 5.18 17.78 24.00
C MET A 144 5.62 17.70 25.47
N PHE A 145 6.02 18.86 26.03
CA PHE A 145 6.42 18.99 27.43
C PHE A 145 5.33 18.49 28.38
N LYS A 146 4.08 18.94 28.20
CA LYS A 146 2.94 18.49 29.02
C LYS A 146 2.71 16.98 28.92
N ARG A 147 2.83 16.41 27.72
CA ARG A 147 2.66 14.96 27.50
C ARG A 147 3.74 14.15 28.21
N VAL A 148 5.01 14.56 28.12
CA VAL A 148 6.12 13.88 28.81
C VAL A 148 5.94 13.97 30.33
N CYS A 149 5.65 15.17 30.87
CA CYS A 149 5.44 15.33 32.31
C CYS A 149 4.25 14.49 32.83
N SER A 150 3.13 14.46 32.09
CA SER A 150 1.97 13.66 32.46
C SER A 150 2.27 12.15 32.43
N ARG A 151 2.95 11.68 31.37
CA ARG A 151 3.22 10.26 31.17
C ARG A 151 4.23 9.69 32.16
N PHE A 152 5.22 10.48 32.58
CA PHE A 152 6.26 10.08 33.53
C PHE A 152 6.05 10.61 34.95
N ASN A 153 4.86 11.17 35.24
CA ASN A 153 4.50 11.75 36.54
C ASN A 153 5.52 12.77 37.09
N ILE A 154 6.09 13.60 36.21
CA ILE A 154 7.05 14.65 36.58
C ILE A 154 6.27 15.90 36.98
N LYS A 155 6.37 16.29 38.26
CA LYS A 155 5.77 17.53 38.78
C LYS A 155 6.87 18.55 39.06
N PHE A 156 6.90 19.60 38.24
CA PHE A 156 7.76 20.75 38.49
C PHE A 156 7.10 21.71 39.48
N PRO A 157 7.88 22.41 40.32
CA PRO A 157 7.36 23.49 41.12
C PRO A 157 6.78 24.57 40.20
N GLU A 158 5.55 25.00 40.51
CA GLU A 158 5.01 26.26 39.98
C GLU A 158 5.80 27.35 40.71
N GLY A 159 6.51 28.18 39.96
CA GLY A 159 7.65 28.97 40.45
C GLY A 159 7.36 29.86 41.66
N ARG A 160 8.44 30.35 42.29
CA ARG A 160 8.39 31.46 43.25
C ARG A 160 7.87 32.74 42.61
#